data_AF-A0AAD4X6B2-F1
#
_entry.id   AF-A0AAD4X6B2-F1
#
_cell.length_a   1.000
_cell.length_b   1.000
_cell.length_c   1.000
_cell.angle_alpha   90.00
_cell.angle_beta   90.00
_cell.angle_gamma   90.00
#
_symmetry.space_group_name_H-M   'P 1'
#
loop_
_entity.id
_entity.type
_entity.pdbx_description
1 polymer ?
#
loop_
_entity_poly.entity_id
_entity_poly.type
_entity_poly.pdbx_seq_one_letter_code
_entity_poly.pdbx_strand_id
1 'polypeptide(L)' 'MLWSLQTLWRGENPVFQNDKDSQIEKDVEVRFKVLDTRWIKSEMEFWILGSLGGDYLGPICTGES' A
#
# COMPACT_ATOMS: atom_id res chain seq x y z
N MET A 1 1.57 16.35 1.84
CA MET A 1 1.46 15.54 0.60
C MET A 1 0.22 14.67 0.79
N LEU A 2 -0.93 15.15 0.33
CA LEU A 2 -2.17 14.38 0.35
C LEU A 2 -2.08 13.33 -0.75
N TRP A 3 -2.15 12.05 -0.41
CA TRP A 3 -2.28 10.99 -1.41
C TRP A 3 -3.69 11.07 -2.01
N SER A 4 -3.78 11.40 -3.30
CA SER A 4 -5.04 11.40 -4.04
C SER A 4 -5.36 9.97 -4.45
N LEU A 5 -6.31 9.32 -3.76
CA LEU A 5 -6.92 8.09 -4.25
C LEU A 5 -7.78 8.46 -5.48
N GLN A 6 -7.27 8.25 -6.70
CA GLN A 6 -8.12 8.37 -7.88
C GLN A 6 -9.04 7.15 -7.90
N THR A 7 -10.23 7.29 -7.33
CA THR A 7 -11.33 6.38 -7.56
C THR A 7 -11.78 6.55 -9.01
N LEU A 8 -11.13 5.80 -9.91
CA LEU A 8 -11.73 5.52 -11.20
C LEU A 8 -12.95 4.62 -10.95
N TRP A 9 -13.94 4.75 -11.83
CA TRP A 9 -15.35 4.38 -11.70
C TRP A 9 -15.65 2.96 -11.16
N ARG A 10 -16.90 2.73 -10.70
CA ARG A 10 -17.38 1.40 -10.25
C ARG A 10 -17.02 0.32 -11.28
N GLY A 11 -16.00 -0.49 -10.98
CA GLY A 11 -15.56 -1.62 -11.81
C GLY A 11 -14.06 -1.67 -12.06
N GLU A 12 -13.32 -0.58 -11.89
CA GLU A 12 -11.85 -0.58 -12.03
C GLU A 12 -11.16 -0.91 -10.70
N ASN A 13 -10.08 -1.71 -10.76
CA ASN A 13 -9.30 -2.04 -9.58
C ASN A 13 -8.61 -0.77 -9.05
N PRO A 14 -8.68 -0.50 -7.73
CA PRO A 14 -8.00 0.65 -7.16
C PRO A 14 -6.49 0.50 -7.37
N VAL A 15 -5.91 1.52 -7.98
CA VAL A 15 -4.48 1.61 -8.22
C VAL A 15 -3.90 2.69 -7.32
N PHE A 16 -2.82 2.36 -6.62
CA PHE A 16 -2.04 3.37 -5.91
C PHE A 16 -0.82 3.74 -6.76
N GLN A 17 -0.74 5.02 -7.13
CA GLN A 17 0.33 5.56 -7.96
C GLN A 17 1.09 6.64 -7.18
N ASN A 18 2.42 6.58 -7.21
CA ASN A 18 3.29 7.66 -6.72
C ASN A 18 3.97 8.36 -7.90
N ASP A 19 4.43 9.60 -7.71
CA ASP A 19 5.15 10.45 -8.67
C ASP A 19 6.44 9.81 -9.24
N LYS A 20 6.88 8.68 -8.67
CA LYS A 20 8.07 7.90 -9.08
C LYS A 20 7.72 6.66 -9.91
N ASP A 21 6.60 6.68 -10.64
CA ASP A 21 6.13 5.59 -11.53
C ASP A 21 5.94 4.21 -10.85
N SER A 22 5.83 4.16 -9.53
CA SER A 22 5.52 2.92 -8.81
C SER A 22 4.01 2.77 -8.68
N GLN A 23 3.49 1.72 -9.31
CA GLN A 23 2.09 1.33 -9.31
C GLN A 23 1.89 0.13 -8.38
N ILE A 24 0.96 0.23 -7.43
CA ILE A 24 0.52 -0.91 -6.63
C ILE A 24 -0.89 -1.24 -7.07
N GLU A 25 -1.04 -2.47 -7.57
CA GLU A 25 -2.33 -3.05 -7.96
C GLU A 25 -2.72 -4.15 -6.98
N LYS A 26 -3.91 -4.71 -7.19
CA LYS A 26 -4.32 -5.92 -6.50
C LYS A 26 -3.32 -7.05 -6.79
N ASP A 27 -3.09 -7.91 -5.80
CA ASP A 27 -2.25 -9.11 -5.91
C ASP A 27 -0.74 -8.85 -6.12
N VAL A 28 -0.27 -7.63 -5.82
CA VAL A 28 1.16 -7.27 -5.79
C VAL A 28 1.75 -7.45 -4.38
N GLU A 29 2.92 -8.08 -4.27
CA GLU A 29 3.70 -8.08 -3.02
C GLU A 29 4.38 -6.73 -2.80
N VAL A 30 4.20 -6.15 -1.61
CA VAL A 30 4.71 -4.82 -1.29
C VAL A 30 5.58 -4.85 -0.04
N ARG A 31 6.79 -4.29 -0.14
CA ARG A 31 7.64 -3.98 1.01
C ARG A 31 7.27 -2.60 1.56
N PHE A 32 6.82 -2.55 2.81
CA PHE A 32 6.48 -1.31 3.51
C PHE A 32 7.10 -1.28 4.90
N LYS A 33 7.17 -0.09 5.51
CA LYS A 33 7.62 0.11 6.88
C LYS A 33 6.42 0.23 7.82
N VAL A 34 6.44 -0.50 8.92
CA VAL A 34 5.47 -0.32 10.02
C VAL A 34 5.85 0.95 10.79
N LEU A 35 4.89 1.86 10.95
CA LEU A 35 5.05 3.07 11.77
C LEU A 35 4.40 2.91 13.14
N ASP A 36 3.23 2.27 13.20
CA ASP A 36 2.48 2.08 14.43
C ASP A 36 1.57 0.85 14.33
N THR A 37 1.14 0.35 15.49
CA THR A 37 0.25 -0.81 15.63
C THR A 37 -0.78 -0.56 16.70
N ARG A 38 -2.03 -0.98 16.48
CA ARG A 38 -3.11 -0.82 17.44
C ARG A 38 -3.94 -2.09 17.55
N TRP A 39 -4.18 -2.53 18.79
CA TRP A 39 -5.20 -3.53 19.10
C TRP A 39 -6.54 -2.85 19.39
N ILE A 40 -7.57 -3.19 18.61
CA ILE A 40 -8.93 -2.66 18.77
C ILE A 40 -9.78 -3.72 19.47
N LYS A 41 -9.82 -3.66 20.79
CA LYS A 41 -10.48 -4.67 21.62
C LYS A 41 -11.98 -4.82 21.35
N SER A 42 -12.69 -3.75 20.98
CA SER A 42 -14.12 -3.81 20.68
C SER A 42 -14.44 -4.63 19.43
N GLU A 43 -13.52 -4.64 18.47
CA GLU A 43 -13.68 -5.31 17.17
C GLU A 43 -12.87 -6.61 17.10
N MET A 44 -12.00 -6.86 18.10
CA MET A 44 -11.01 -7.93 18.10
C MET A 44 -10.12 -7.91 16.85
N GLU A 45 -9.81 -6.69 16.39
CA GLU A 45 -9.00 -6.45 15.20
C GLU A 45 -7.63 -5.87 15.57
N PHE A 46 -6.65 -6.18 14.73
CA PHE A 46 -5.31 -5.62 14.80
C PHE A 46 -5.05 -4.74 13.59
N TRP A 47 -4.79 -3.45 13.83
CA TRP A 47 -4.53 -2.48 12.77
C TRP A 47 -3.06 -2.08 12.76
N ILE A 48 -2.53 -1.85 11.56
CA ILE A 48 -1.16 -1.42 11.32
C ILE A 48 -1.21 -0.12 10.51
N LEU A 49 -0.42 0.87 10.92
CA LEU A 49 -0.12 2.02 10.10
C LEU A 49 1.19 1.76 9.33
N GLY A 50 1.08 1.56 8.02
CA GLY A 50 2.21 1.34 7.12
C GLY A 50 2.63 2.59 6.35
N SER A 51 3.90 2.65 5.95
CA SER A 51 4.45 3.71 5.09
C SER A 51 5.30 3.14 3.96
N LEU A 52 5.20 3.79 2.80
CA LEU A 52 6.08 3.60 1.64
C LEU A 52 7.11 4.74 1.50
N GLY A 53 7.16 5.64 2.48
CA GLY A 53 8.14 6.73 2.51
C GLY A 53 9.52 6.21 2.92
N GLY A 54 10.45 6.24 1.99
CA GLY A 54 11.84 5.84 2.19
C GLY A 54 12.44 5.18 0.95
N ASP A 55 13.73 4.89 0.99
CA ASP A 55 14.40 4.15 -0.08
C ASP A 55 14.08 2.66 0.02
N TYR A 56 14.02 1.98 -1.14
CA TYR A 56 13.80 0.53 -1.26
C TYR A 56 12.46 -0.02 -0.74
N LEU A 57 11.45 0.85 -0.55
CA LEU A 57 10.06 0.47 -0.26
C LEU A 57 9.20 0.53 -1.53
N GLY A 58 8.12 -0.27 -1.57
CA GLY A 58 7.25 -0.39 -2.74
C GLY A 58 7.04 -1.84 -3.20
N PRO A 59 6.51 -2.05 -4.41
CA PRO A 59 6.37 -3.37 -5.02
C PRO A 59 7.68 -4.15 -5.02
N ILE A 60 7.61 -5.45 -4.71
CA ILE A 60 8.73 -6.37 -4.81
C ILE A 60 8.60 -7.06 -6.17
N CYS A 61 9.51 -6.76 -7.11
CA CYS A 61 9.60 -7.52 -8.34
C CYS A 61 10.19 -8.90 -8.01
N THR A 62 9.37 -9.94 -8.00
CA THR A 62 9.86 -11.31 -8.08
C THR A 62 10.33 -11.54 -9.51
N GLY A 63 11.65 -11.48 -9.73
CA GLY A 63 12.22 -11.94 -10.97
C GLY A 63 12.01 -13.45 -11.07
N GLU A 64 10.94 -13.88 -11.72
CA GLU A 64 10.87 -15.24 -12.24
C GLU A 64 11.96 -15.35 -13.31
N SER A 65 13.02 -16.10 -12.97
CA SER A 65 14.12 -16.45 -13.86
C SER A 65 13.80 -17.76 -14.57
#